data_AF-A0A7C4XDT9-F1
#
_entry.id   AF-A0A7C4XDT9-F1
#
_cell.length_a   1.000
_cell.length_b   1.000
_cell.length_c   1.000
_cell.angle_alpha   90.00
_cell.angle_beta   90.00
_cell.angle_gamma   90.00
#
_symmetry.space_group_name_H-M   'P 1'
#
loop_
_entity.id
_entity.type
_entity.pdbx_description
1 polymer ?
#
loop_
_entity_poly.entity_id
_entity_poly.type
_entity_poly.pdbx_seq_one_letter_code
_entity_poly.pdbx_strand_id
1 'polypeptide(L)'
;MPGATYDGDLVAEGIDEGENVNVAFCDLIEKEIPLNHDFFLYEASIRLAQANIGLAISAGSKLQETREILDMLDTISSGIYDSDIKLMDDQRKKIRRTEETWIDMKEKMSKADLRSAYLLSASAHMQEALGHLISAKADSDFSAFISDYAVKYLHKLSLYTYREAMGHVLM
;
A
#
# COMPACT_ATOMS: atom_id res chain seq x y z
N MET A 1 -70.03 -13.19 -8.30
CA MET A 1 -68.59 -13.46 -8.51
C MET A 1 -68.32 -13.20 -9.97
N PRO A 2 -67.58 -12.14 -10.30
CA PRO A 2 -66.11 -12.14 -10.25
C PRO A 2 -65.49 -10.81 -9.76
N GLY A 3 -64.17 -10.77 -9.56
CA GLY A 3 -63.36 -9.55 -9.66
C GLY A 3 -62.82 -8.97 -8.35
N ALA A 4 -61.56 -9.30 -8.04
CA ALA A 4 -60.60 -8.42 -7.36
C ALA A 4 -59.21 -9.04 -7.49
N THR A 5 -58.50 -8.71 -8.57
CA THR A 5 -57.05 -8.87 -8.64
C THR A 5 -56.43 -7.80 -7.73
N TYR A 6 -55.68 -8.21 -6.72
CA TYR A 6 -54.87 -7.31 -5.92
C TYR A 6 -53.67 -6.87 -6.77
N ASP A 7 -53.73 -5.66 -7.31
CA ASP A 7 -52.54 -4.91 -7.74
C ASP A 7 -51.73 -4.58 -6.48
N GLY A 8 -50.78 -5.46 -6.19
CA GLY A 8 -49.68 -5.20 -5.27
C GLY A 8 -48.44 -4.90 -6.08
N ASP A 9 -48.38 -3.73 -6.71
CA ASP A 9 -47.13 -3.15 -7.19
C ASP A 9 -46.23 -2.91 -5.98
N LEU A 10 -45.46 -3.93 -5.62
CA LEU A 10 -44.22 -3.74 -4.88
C LEU A 10 -43.29 -3.02 -5.85
N VAL A 11 -43.30 -1.69 -5.76
CA VAL A 11 -42.28 -0.83 -6.37
C VAL A 11 -40.95 -1.30 -5.80
N ALA A 12 -40.26 -2.17 -6.53
CA ALA A 12 -38.84 -2.39 -6.32
C ALA A 12 -38.20 -1.02 -6.51
N GLU A 13 -37.68 -0.46 -5.42
CA GLU A 13 -36.86 0.74 -5.46
C GLU A 13 -35.81 0.51 -6.56
N GLY A 14 -35.90 1.32 -7.61
CA GLY A 14 -35.01 1.23 -8.76
C GLY A 14 -33.59 1.36 -8.25
N ILE A 15 -32.84 0.26 -8.27
CA ILE A 15 -31.39 0.32 -8.24
C ILE A 15 -31.03 1.12 -9.48
N ASP A 16 -30.34 2.24 -9.29
CA ASP A 16 -29.82 3.05 -10.39
C ASP A 16 -29.03 2.12 -11.33
N GLU A 17 -29.62 1.77 -12.48
CA GLU A 17 -29.09 0.78 -13.42
C GLU A 17 -27.82 1.28 -14.15
N GLY A 18 -27.34 2.49 -13.81
CA GLY A 18 -26.23 3.16 -14.49
C GLY A 18 -24.84 2.90 -13.91
N GLU A 19 -24.69 2.48 -12.64
CA GLU A 19 -23.37 2.38 -12.00
C GLU A 19 -22.95 0.92 -11.77
N ASN A 20 -21.95 0.45 -12.53
CA ASN A 20 -21.37 -0.88 -12.31
C ASN A 20 -20.42 -0.86 -11.11
N VAL A 21 -20.93 -1.21 -9.93
CA VAL A 21 -20.17 -1.23 -8.65
C VAL A 21 -19.00 -2.24 -8.61
N ASN A 22 -18.83 -3.08 -9.64
CA ASN A 22 -17.78 -4.09 -9.68
C ASN A 22 -16.52 -3.62 -10.42
N VAL A 23 -16.54 -2.43 -11.02
CA VAL A 23 -15.41 -1.86 -11.75
C VAL A 23 -15.05 -0.48 -11.19
N ALA A 24 -13.81 -0.09 -11.38
CA ALA A 24 -13.36 1.27 -11.13
C ALA A 24 -12.37 1.69 -12.22
N PHE A 25 -12.30 2.99 -12.46
CA PHE A 25 -11.33 3.57 -13.38
C PHE A 25 -9.92 3.50 -12.77
N CYS A 26 -8.96 3.00 -13.55
CA CYS A 26 -7.55 2.94 -13.20
C CYS A 26 -6.78 3.98 -14.00
N ASP A 27 -6.23 4.97 -13.28
CA ASP A 27 -5.48 6.07 -13.89
C ASP A 27 -4.19 5.62 -14.58
N LEU A 28 -3.56 4.54 -14.11
CA LEU A 28 -2.27 4.08 -14.64
C LEU A 28 -2.36 3.59 -16.09
N ILE A 29 -3.46 2.89 -16.42
CA ILE A 29 -3.67 2.29 -17.74
C ILE A 29 -4.83 2.94 -18.51
N GLU A 30 -5.45 3.96 -17.92
CA GLU A 30 -6.59 4.73 -18.45
C GLU A 30 -7.80 3.85 -18.86
N LYS A 31 -8.17 2.88 -18.02
CA LYS A 31 -9.27 1.93 -18.28
C LYS A 31 -10.07 1.60 -17.04
N GLU A 32 -11.32 1.18 -17.24
CA GLU A 32 -12.10 0.50 -16.21
C GLU A 32 -11.62 -0.94 -16.03
N ILE A 33 -11.30 -1.32 -14.80
CA ILE A 33 -10.91 -2.68 -14.42
C ILE A 33 -11.71 -3.15 -13.21
N PRO A 34 -11.79 -4.47 -12.93
CA PRO A 34 -12.47 -4.98 -11.76
C PRO A 34 -11.98 -4.34 -10.45
N LEU A 35 -12.89 -3.99 -9.55
CA LEU A 35 -12.56 -3.33 -8.27
C LEU A 35 -11.68 -4.21 -7.36
N ASN A 36 -11.76 -5.53 -7.52
CA ASN A 36 -10.93 -6.50 -6.80
C ASN A 36 -9.57 -6.78 -7.49
N HIS A 37 -9.22 -6.05 -8.54
CA HIS A 37 -7.94 -6.19 -9.23
C HIS A 37 -6.77 -5.86 -8.28
N ASP A 38 -5.67 -6.60 -8.39
CA ASP A 38 -4.50 -6.47 -7.51
C ASP A 38 -3.93 -5.04 -7.48
N PHE A 39 -4.04 -4.30 -8.58
CA PHE A 39 -3.60 -2.91 -8.62
C PHE A 39 -4.30 -2.01 -7.59
N PHE A 40 -5.62 -2.15 -7.42
CA PHE A 40 -6.36 -1.36 -6.42
C PHE A 40 -6.05 -1.79 -4.99
N LEU A 41 -5.78 -3.08 -4.79
CA LEU A 41 -5.31 -3.60 -3.50
C LEU A 41 -3.92 -3.06 -3.16
N TYR A 42 -3.02 -3.00 -4.15
CA TYR A 42 -1.73 -2.33 -4.03
C TYR A 42 -1.90 -0.87 -3.58
N GLU A 43 -2.73 -0.07 -4.25
CA GLU A 43 -2.96 1.33 -3.88
C GLU A 43 -3.52 1.48 -2.46
N ALA A 44 -4.45 0.60 -2.08
CA ALA A 44 -5.01 0.58 -0.73
C ALA A 44 -3.93 0.29 0.33
N SER A 45 -3.09 -0.71 0.11
CA SER A 45 -1.99 -1.05 1.02
C SER A 45 -0.92 0.06 1.09
N ILE A 46 -0.62 0.76 -0.01
CA ILE A 46 0.26 1.93 0.02
C ILE A 46 -0.32 3.06 0.87
N ARG A 47 -1.61 3.39 0.70
CA ARG A 47 -2.29 4.41 1.53
C ARG A 47 -2.25 4.05 3.01
N LEU A 48 -2.47 2.76 3.34
CA LEU A 48 -2.36 2.27 4.72
C LEU A 48 -0.93 2.38 5.25
N ALA A 49 0.09 2.05 4.44
CA ALA A 49 1.48 2.22 4.82
C ALA A 49 1.83 3.70 5.10
N GLN A 50 1.43 4.61 4.20
CA GLN A 50 1.61 6.06 4.37
C GLN A 50 0.91 6.58 5.63
N ALA A 51 -0.34 6.17 5.87
CA ALA A 51 -1.09 6.54 7.06
C ALA A 51 -0.40 6.07 8.36
N ASN A 52 0.09 4.83 8.38
CA ASN A 52 0.84 4.30 9.52
C ASN A 52 2.18 5.04 9.72
N ILE A 53 2.90 5.42 8.67
CA ILE A 53 4.09 6.28 8.81
C ILE A 53 3.68 7.66 9.37
N GLY A 54 2.56 8.22 8.93
CA GLY A 54 2.01 9.46 9.49
C GLY A 54 1.74 9.37 11.00
N LEU A 55 1.19 8.24 11.46
CA LEU A 55 1.02 7.95 12.89
C LEU A 55 2.37 7.77 13.61
N ALA A 56 3.37 7.17 12.97
CA ALA A 56 4.72 7.09 13.52
C ALA A 56 5.37 8.48 13.66
N ILE A 57 5.13 9.40 12.72
CA ILE A 57 5.57 10.80 12.80
C ILE A 57 4.87 11.51 13.98
N SER A 58 3.56 11.31 14.15
CA SER A 58 2.81 11.96 15.23
C SER A 58 3.24 11.50 16.63
N ALA A 59 3.83 10.32 16.77
CA ALA A 59 4.43 9.84 18.01
C ALA A 59 5.66 10.66 18.48
N GLY A 60 6.24 11.50 17.61
CA GLY A 60 7.20 12.55 18.02
C GLY A 60 8.66 12.13 18.18
N SER A 61 9.01 10.86 17.94
CA SER A 61 10.39 10.36 18.04
C SER A 61 11.01 10.08 16.67
N LYS A 62 12.34 10.31 16.52
CA LYS A 62 13.09 10.09 15.26
C LYS A 62 12.36 10.63 14.01
N LEU A 63 11.94 11.89 14.09
CA LEU A 63 11.07 12.50 13.08
C LEU A 63 11.72 12.55 11.70
N GLN A 64 13.02 12.86 11.63
CA GLN A 64 13.72 13.00 10.37
C GLN A 64 13.77 11.67 9.61
N GLU A 65 14.16 10.60 10.29
CA GLU A 65 14.25 9.26 9.71
C GLU A 65 12.87 8.73 9.29
N THR A 66 11.84 9.07 10.07
CA THR A 66 10.47 8.63 9.80
C THR A 66 9.86 9.38 8.61
N ARG A 67 10.13 10.69 8.47
CA ARG A 67 9.76 11.48 7.28
C ARG A 67 10.50 11.02 6.04
N GLU A 68 11.78 10.71 6.17
CA GLU A 68 12.56 10.19 5.04
C GLU A 68 12.00 8.85 4.52
N ILE A 69 11.47 7.99 5.41
CA ILE A 69 10.76 6.77 4.99
C ILE A 69 9.49 7.12 4.20
N LEU A 70 8.71 8.11 4.65
CA LEU A 70 7.51 8.56 3.94
C LEU A 70 7.87 9.12 2.56
N ASP A 71 8.88 9.98 2.48
CA ASP A 71 9.34 10.59 1.23
C ASP A 71 9.82 9.51 0.24
N MET A 72 10.56 8.50 0.73
CA MET A 72 10.99 7.38 -0.10
C MET A 72 9.80 6.54 -0.58
N LEU A 73 8.80 6.29 0.27
CA LEU A 73 7.61 5.52 -0.12
C LEU A 73 6.82 6.25 -1.21
N ASP A 74 6.58 7.55 -0.99
CA ASP A 74 5.86 8.40 -1.93
C ASP A 74 6.56 8.51 -3.29
N THR A 75 7.89 8.64 -3.28
CA THR A 75 8.70 8.64 -4.51
C THR A 75 8.59 7.31 -5.26
N ILE A 76 8.62 6.17 -4.56
CA ILE A 76 8.50 4.85 -5.19
C ILE A 76 7.09 4.64 -5.77
N SER A 77 6.04 4.99 -5.03
CA SER A 77 4.65 4.83 -5.50
C SER A 77 4.33 5.77 -6.65
N SER A 78 4.82 7.01 -6.62
CA SER A 78 4.70 7.96 -7.74
C SER A 78 5.48 7.48 -8.97
N GLY A 79 6.62 6.81 -8.76
CA GLY A 79 7.44 6.22 -9.82
C GLY A 79 6.77 5.11 -10.64
N ILE A 80 5.60 4.64 -10.23
CA ILE A 80 4.78 3.71 -11.04
C ILE A 80 4.01 4.45 -12.12
N TYR A 81 3.54 5.67 -11.84
CA TYR A 81 2.83 6.50 -12.82
C TYR A 81 3.80 7.30 -13.70
N ASP A 82 4.98 7.64 -13.17
CA ASP A 82 6.04 8.33 -13.92
C ASP A 82 7.41 7.65 -13.72
N SER A 83 7.89 7.01 -14.79
CA SER A 83 9.14 6.24 -14.77
C SER A 83 10.42 7.07 -14.58
N ASP A 84 10.34 8.40 -14.72
CA ASP A 84 11.46 9.31 -14.46
C ASP A 84 11.63 9.59 -12.96
N ILE A 85 10.58 9.39 -12.16
CA ILE A 85 10.62 9.57 -10.70
C ILE A 85 11.37 8.40 -10.07
N LYS A 86 12.53 8.69 -9.47
CA LYS A 86 13.38 7.72 -8.78
C LYS A 86 13.95 8.33 -7.51
N LEU A 87 14.04 7.49 -6.47
CA LEU A 87 14.79 7.79 -5.24
C LEU A 87 16.16 8.39 -5.54
N MET A 88 16.63 9.32 -4.71
CA MET A 88 17.97 9.88 -4.83
C MET A 88 19.07 8.84 -4.56
N ASP A 89 20.28 9.09 -5.07
CA ASP A 89 21.42 8.18 -4.99
C ASP A 89 21.77 7.73 -3.57
N ASP A 90 21.72 8.66 -2.62
CA ASP A 90 21.96 8.47 -1.20
C ASP A 90 20.87 7.61 -0.55
N GLN A 91 19.59 7.91 -0.80
CA GLN A 91 18.44 7.12 -0.34
C GLN A 91 18.53 5.68 -0.86
N ARG A 92 18.82 5.50 -2.16
CA ARG A 92 19.01 4.17 -2.75
C ARG A 92 20.15 3.42 -2.08
N LYS A 93 21.29 4.07 -1.85
CA LYS A 93 22.44 3.44 -1.18
C LYS A 93 22.11 3.04 0.27
N LYS A 94 21.32 3.85 0.96
CA LYS A 94 20.87 3.63 2.35
C LYS A 94 20.09 2.33 2.50
N ILE A 95 19.10 2.10 1.64
CA ILE A 95 18.19 0.95 1.77
C ILE A 95 18.61 -0.28 0.96
N ARG A 96 19.48 -0.13 -0.05
CA ARG A 96 19.87 -1.23 -0.96
C ARG A 96 20.42 -2.46 -0.25
N ARG A 97 21.17 -2.27 0.85
CA ARG A 97 21.82 -3.34 1.61
C ARG A 97 20.97 -3.89 2.74
N THR A 98 19.72 -3.43 2.89
CA THR A 98 18.87 -3.96 3.94
C THR A 98 18.45 -5.39 3.62
N GLU A 99 18.56 -6.25 4.62
CA GLU A 99 18.19 -7.66 4.59
C GLU A 99 17.11 -7.92 5.63
N GLU A 100 16.39 -9.02 5.45
CA GLU A 100 15.40 -9.48 6.42
C GLU A 100 16.08 -9.81 7.75
N THR A 101 15.43 -9.47 8.84
CA THR A 101 15.91 -9.74 10.20
C THR A 101 14.74 -10.34 10.97
N TRP A 102 15.00 -11.32 11.83
CA TRP A 102 13.95 -11.87 12.69
C TRP A 102 13.70 -10.98 13.91
N ILE A 103 12.44 -10.80 14.31
CA ILE A 103 12.05 -10.06 15.52
C ILE A 103 11.12 -10.90 16.39
N ASP A 104 11.37 -10.86 17.71
CA ASP A 104 10.35 -11.21 18.70
C ASP A 104 9.31 -10.08 18.81
N MET A 105 8.20 -10.25 18.09
CA MET A 105 7.11 -9.28 18.06
C MET A 105 6.49 -9.05 19.45
N LYS A 106 6.43 -10.08 20.29
CA LYS A 106 5.86 -9.98 21.64
C LYS A 106 6.73 -9.09 22.51
N GLU A 107 8.04 -9.29 22.49
CA GLU A 107 8.98 -8.47 23.26
C GLU A 107 8.90 -7.00 22.80
N LYS A 108 8.88 -6.76 21.49
CA LYS A 108 8.84 -5.41 20.94
C LYS A 108 7.54 -4.68 21.29
N MET A 109 6.39 -5.34 21.17
CA MET A 109 5.09 -4.74 21.50
C MET A 109 4.90 -4.53 23.00
N SER A 110 5.49 -5.38 23.84
CA SER A 110 5.44 -5.23 25.30
C SER A 110 6.15 -3.98 25.82
N LYS A 111 7.05 -3.37 25.02
CA LYS A 111 7.71 -2.08 25.33
C LYS A 111 6.82 -0.86 25.08
N ALA A 112 5.63 -1.05 24.49
CA ALA A 112 4.64 0.00 24.23
C ALA A 112 5.19 1.23 23.47
N ASP A 113 6.18 1.03 22.59
CA ASP A 113 6.69 2.08 21.72
C ASP A 113 5.77 2.25 20.50
N LEU A 114 4.94 3.29 20.54
CA LEU A 114 3.97 3.61 19.50
C LEU A 114 4.63 3.81 18.13
N ARG A 115 5.77 4.50 18.06
CA ARG A 115 6.47 4.70 16.78
C ARG A 115 6.85 3.36 16.19
N SER A 116 7.45 2.49 17.01
CA SER A 116 7.85 1.16 16.56
C SER A 116 6.65 0.33 16.08
N ALA A 117 5.53 0.36 16.81
CA ALA A 117 4.32 -0.36 16.42
C ALA A 117 3.77 0.12 15.07
N TYR A 118 3.69 1.43 14.86
CA TYR A 118 3.23 2.00 13.59
C TYR A 118 4.20 1.72 12.43
N LEU A 119 5.51 1.75 12.65
CA LEU A 119 6.46 1.39 11.61
C LEU A 119 6.44 -0.10 11.24
N LEU A 120 6.21 -1.00 12.20
CA LEU A 120 6.02 -2.42 11.91
C LEU A 120 4.74 -2.64 11.09
N SER A 121 3.66 -1.96 11.43
CA SER A 121 2.41 -1.96 10.66
C SER A 121 2.62 -1.42 9.24
N ALA A 122 3.30 -0.28 9.09
CA ALA A 122 3.63 0.29 7.79
C ALA A 122 4.47 -0.67 6.94
N SER A 123 5.47 -1.32 7.53
CA SER A 123 6.28 -2.32 6.84
C SER A 123 5.44 -3.50 6.34
N ALA A 124 4.50 -4.00 7.14
CA ALA A 124 3.63 -5.10 6.75
C ALA A 124 2.74 -4.70 5.56
N HIS A 125 2.15 -3.50 5.58
CA HIS A 125 1.38 -2.99 4.45
C HIS A 125 2.22 -2.74 3.21
N MET A 126 3.49 -2.33 3.34
CA MET A 126 4.40 -2.26 2.18
C MET A 126 4.68 -3.65 1.58
N GLN A 127 4.79 -4.70 2.40
CA GLN A 127 4.96 -6.07 1.93
C GLN A 127 3.71 -6.62 1.25
N GLU A 128 2.53 -6.30 1.80
CA GLU A 128 1.23 -6.60 1.18
C GLU A 128 1.10 -5.89 -0.18
N ALA A 129 1.40 -4.58 -0.21
CA ALA A 129 1.45 -3.80 -1.44
C ALA A 129 2.41 -4.41 -2.46
N LEU A 130 3.60 -4.83 -2.04
CA LEU A 130 4.57 -5.50 -2.91
C LEU A 130 4.00 -6.78 -3.53
N GLY A 131 3.29 -7.61 -2.74
CA GLY A 131 2.65 -8.82 -3.24
C GLY A 131 1.64 -8.51 -4.35
N HIS A 132 0.74 -7.55 -4.08
CA HIS A 132 -0.24 -7.09 -5.06
C HIS A 132 0.40 -6.46 -6.30
N LEU A 133 1.47 -5.67 -6.13
CA LEU A 133 2.18 -5.05 -7.24
C LEU A 133 2.85 -6.09 -8.16
N ILE A 134 3.40 -7.17 -7.57
CA ILE A 134 3.98 -8.28 -8.32
C ILE A 134 2.88 -9.05 -9.08
N SER A 135 1.73 -9.31 -8.44
CA SER A 135 0.60 -9.95 -9.10
C SER A 135 0.06 -9.10 -10.26
N ALA A 136 -0.15 -7.79 -10.03
CA ALA A 136 -0.57 -6.86 -11.06
C ALA A 136 0.44 -6.80 -12.22
N LYS A 137 1.74 -6.84 -11.94
CA LYS A 137 2.79 -6.86 -12.98
C LYS A 137 2.69 -8.06 -13.92
N ALA A 138 2.15 -9.19 -13.46
CA ALA A 138 1.97 -10.38 -14.30
C ALA A 138 0.84 -10.20 -15.34
N ASP A 139 -0.02 -9.20 -15.17
CA ASP A 139 -1.04 -8.81 -16.14
C ASP A 139 -0.39 -8.04 -17.32
N SER A 140 -0.78 -8.40 -18.55
CA SER A 140 -0.28 -7.76 -19.77
C SER A 140 -0.51 -6.26 -19.82
N ASP A 141 -1.64 -5.78 -19.29
CA ASP A 141 -2.01 -4.36 -19.32
C ASP A 141 -1.12 -3.52 -18.38
N PHE A 142 -0.54 -4.14 -17.34
CA PHE A 142 0.28 -3.47 -16.32
C PHE A 142 1.78 -3.69 -16.47
N SER A 143 2.18 -4.79 -17.12
CA SER A 143 3.58 -5.24 -17.21
C SER A 143 4.56 -4.18 -17.71
N ALA A 144 4.11 -3.31 -18.62
CA ALA A 144 4.92 -2.22 -19.18
C ALA A 144 5.11 -1.03 -18.22
N PHE A 145 4.21 -0.84 -17.28
CA PHE A 145 4.22 0.27 -16.33
C PHE A 145 4.96 -0.08 -15.03
N ILE A 146 4.80 -1.33 -14.56
CA ILE A 146 5.38 -1.76 -13.28
C ILE A 146 6.83 -2.22 -13.47
N SER A 147 7.75 -1.28 -13.26
CA SER A 147 9.18 -1.53 -13.38
C SER A 147 9.74 -2.45 -12.29
N ASP A 148 10.78 -3.23 -12.61
CA ASP A 148 11.55 -4.00 -11.60
C ASP A 148 12.18 -3.09 -10.55
N TYR A 149 12.43 -1.82 -10.92
CA TYR A 149 12.93 -0.81 -10.00
C TYR A 149 11.94 -0.56 -8.86
N ALA A 150 10.66 -0.31 -9.18
CA ALA A 150 9.62 -0.07 -8.17
C ALA A 150 9.46 -1.27 -7.23
N VAL A 151 9.34 -2.48 -7.80
CA VAL A 151 9.24 -3.73 -7.03
C VAL A 151 10.43 -3.91 -6.09
N LYS A 152 11.66 -3.75 -6.61
CA LYS A 152 12.88 -3.92 -5.83
C LYS A 152 12.98 -2.92 -4.70
N TYR A 153 12.72 -1.63 -4.95
CA TYR A 153 12.92 -0.59 -3.96
C TYR A 153 11.77 -0.51 -2.95
N LEU A 154 10.54 -0.88 -3.33
CA LEU A 154 9.46 -1.06 -2.36
C LEU A 154 9.80 -2.19 -1.38
N HIS A 155 10.30 -3.32 -1.87
CA HIS A 155 10.79 -4.41 -1.03
C HIS A 155 11.93 -3.95 -0.11
N LYS A 156 12.92 -3.24 -0.63
CA LYS A 156 14.04 -2.76 0.19
C LYS A 156 13.59 -1.74 1.23
N LEU A 157 12.62 -0.89 0.90
CA LEU A 157 12.06 0.08 1.84
C LEU A 157 11.23 -0.61 2.93
N SER A 158 10.47 -1.66 2.62
CA SER A 158 9.72 -2.40 3.65
C SER A 158 10.66 -3.01 4.69
N LEU A 159 11.71 -3.70 4.24
CA LEU A 159 12.74 -4.24 5.13
C LEU A 159 13.47 -3.14 5.93
N TYR A 160 13.74 -1.99 5.30
CA TYR A 160 14.37 -0.87 5.99
C TYR A 160 13.46 -0.28 7.06
N THR A 161 12.17 -0.12 6.76
CA THR A 161 11.15 0.39 7.69
C THR A 161 11.01 -0.56 8.88
N TYR A 162 10.97 -1.86 8.62
CA TYR A 162 10.97 -2.91 9.64
C TYR A 162 12.18 -2.78 10.58
N ARG A 163 13.38 -2.63 10.03
CA ARG A 163 14.62 -2.44 10.81
C ARG A 163 14.62 -1.13 11.59
N GLU A 164 14.13 -0.04 11.02
CA GLU A 164 14.01 1.24 11.72
C GLU A 164 13.00 1.20 12.87
N ALA A 165 11.99 0.35 12.77
CA ALA A 165 11.08 0.04 13.86
C ALA A 165 11.78 -0.69 15.01
N MET A 166 12.81 -1.50 14.73
CA MET A 166 13.59 -2.15 15.80
C MET A 166 14.34 -1.13 16.67
N GLY A 167 14.82 -0.03 16.07
CA GLY A 167 15.88 0.79 16.66
C GLY A 167 17.22 0.03 16.67
N HIS A 168 18.30 0.65 17.13
CA HIS A 168 19.58 -0.05 17.32
C HIS A 168 19.45 -1.10 18.45
N VAL A 169 18.77 -2.20 18.18
CA VAL A 169 18.97 -3.44 18.92
C VAL A 169 20.33 -3.92 18.45
N LEU A 170 21.36 -3.61 19.23
CA LEU A 170 22.66 -4.26 19.13
C LEU A 170 22.41 -5.78 19.06
N MET A 171 22.74 -6.37 17.92
CA MET A 171 23.16 -7.78 17.89
C MET A 171 24.49 -7.89 18.63
#